data_AF-A0A2B4RIN6-F1
#
_entry.id   AF-A0A2B4RIN6-F1
#
_cell.length_a   1.000
_cell.length_b   1.000
_cell.length_c   1.000
_cell.angle_alpha   90.00
_cell.angle_beta   90.00
_cell.angle_gamma   90.00
#
_symmetry.space_group_name_H-M   'P 1'
#
loop_
_entity.id
_entity.type
_entity.pdbx_description
1 polymer ?
#
loop_
_entity_poly.entity_id
_entity_poly.type
_entity_poly.pdbx_seq_one_letter_code
_entity_poly.pdbx_strand_id
1 'polypeptide(L)'
;MHSRLFDTGIHDKQQFLPWHRWFLLRYENFLRKVDCRVTLPYWDWSLFASGVWRTGIDDIWSNKPWGLGGNGQRKKSRRAGCVKSGRFGQRKWRLTPSARRGCLRRRFSGRAPDIIALHLTKAHSPREFTEFELDVRANLHDAFHCRIGGTMCAHNSANAPEFFLHHAHIDKIWADWQAKSNDHMEAYFTTVPRHVQMEGNDFHPSDYIDTFNLPHPNVDRYDDYICVMYQDPAHPLYKEITRRLEKLSTREVRNIPRQYFPPATTRQLRRLGVKKKERRHARKLLKKELEPKKIIRKSQLRKEYDKLLGFNFEAIPFRFISRDLPARNTSLTYDRWLARSRNAAEMFSEDLEFSRRANISKSYITN
;
A
#
# COMPACT_ATOMS: atom_id res chain seq x y z
N MET A 1 -17.93 9.44 -8.26
CA MET A 1 -18.30 8.04 -8.58
C MET A 1 -18.26 7.18 -7.33
N HIS A 2 -17.08 6.86 -6.78
CA HIS A 2 -16.89 6.06 -5.56
C HIS A 2 -17.91 6.32 -4.44
N SER A 3 -18.08 7.57 -3.98
CA SER A 3 -19.03 7.88 -2.89
C SER A 3 -20.49 7.57 -3.18
N ARG A 4 -20.92 7.59 -4.46
CA ARG A 4 -22.29 7.24 -4.86
C ARG A 4 -22.49 5.72 -4.88
N LEU A 5 -21.43 4.99 -5.20
CA LEU A 5 -21.42 3.53 -5.30
C LEU A 5 -20.92 2.86 -4.02
N PHE A 6 -20.68 3.61 -2.94
CA PHE A 6 -19.97 3.10 -1.76
C PHE A 6 -20.65 1.88 -1.13
N ASP A 7 -21.97 1.94 -0.96
CA ASP A 7 -22.79 0.89 -0.34
C ASP A 7 -23.31 -0.14 -1.38
N THR A 8 -22.74 -0.18 -2.58
CA THR A 8 -23.02 -1.18 -3.64
C THR A 8 -21.98 -2.31 -3.59
N GLY A 9 -21.81 -3.06 -4.69
CA GLY A 9 -20.84 -4.17 -4.79
C GLY A 9 -19.35 -3.79 -4.76
N ILE A 10 -18.96 -2.51 -4.84
CA ILE A 10 -17.55 -2.11 -5.00
C ILE A 10 -16.65 -2.41 -3.78
N HIS A 11 -17.23 -2.72 -2.62
CA HIS A 11 -16.51 -3.15 -1.41
C HIS A 11 -16.83 -4.60 -1.00
N ASP A 12 -17.49 -5.35 -1.88
CA ASP A 12 -17.72 -6.78 -1.73
C ASP A 12 -16.65 -7.56 -2.51
N LYS A 13 -16.39 -8.81 -2.07
CA LYS A 13 -15.35 -9.70 -2.63
C LYS A 13 -15.41 -9.81 -4.16
N GLN A 14 -16.61 -9.79 -4.75
CA GLN A 14 -16.85 -9.97 -6.18
C GLN A 14 -16.25 -8.87 -7.05
N GLN A 15 -16.09 -7.65 -6.54
CA GLN A 15 -15.69 -6.52 -7.35
C GLN A 15 -14.58 -5.68 -6.73
N PHE A 16 -14.33 -5.78 -5.42
CA PHE A 16 -13.42 -4.88 -4.71
C PHE A 16 -12.08 -4.68 -5.41
N LEU A 17 -11.36 -5.75 -5.73
CA LEU A 17 -10.04 -5.66 -6.37
C LEU A 17 -10.13 -5.12 -7.82
N PRO A 18 -10.87 -5.74 -8.76
CA PRO A 18 -10.91 -5.29 -10.15
C PRO A 18 -11.57 -3.91 -10.32
N TRP A 19 -12.60 -3.58 -9.54
CA TRP A 19 -13.26 -2.28 -9.60
C TRP A 19 -12.30 -1.16 -9.19
N HIS A 20 -11.51 -1.38 -8.13
CA HIS A 20 -10.53 -0.38 -7.70
C HIS A 20 -9.36 -0.28 -8.68
N ARG A 21 -8.90 -1.37 -9.30
CA ARG A 21 -7.92 -1.32 -10.40
C ARG A 21 -8.43 -0.49 -11.57
N TRP A 22 -9.65 -0.75 -12.03
CA TRP A 22 -10.33 0.05 -13.05
C TRP A 22 -10.40 1.53 -12.65
N PHE A 23 -10.77 1.82 -11.39
CA PHE A 23 -10.90 3.18 -10.92
C PHE A 23 -9.55 3.92 -10.87
N LEU A 24 -8.46 3.23 -10.51
CA LEU A 24 -7.09 3.75 -10.57
C LEU A 24 -6.70 4.09 -12.01
N LEU A 25 -6.95 3.17 -12.95
CA LEU A 25 -6.62 3.37 -14.37
C LEU A 25 -7.39 4.55 -14.96
N ARG A 26 -8.69 4.69 -14.65
CA ARG A 26 -9.46 5.87 -15.05
C ARG A 26 -8.91 7.16 -14.46
N TYR A 27 -8.45 7.13 -13.21
CA TYR A 27 -7.87 8.31 -12.58
C TYR A 27 -6.52 8.68 -13.20
N GLU A 28 -5.63 7.71 -13.41
CA GLU A 28 -4.34 7.93 -14.09
C GLU A 28 -4.53 8.49 -15.50
N ASN A 29 -5.41 7.88 -16.31
CA ASN A 29 -5.71 8.37 -17.65
C ASN A 29 -6.35 9.77 -17.64
N PHE A 30 -7.13 10.11 -16.62
CA PHE A 30 -7.62 11.48 -16.45
C PHE A 30 -6.49 12.47 -16.16
N LEU A 31 -5.51 12.11 -15.32
CA LEU A 31 -4.32 12.93 -15.09
C LEU A 31 -3.46 13.07 -16.35
N ARG A 32 -3.35 12.02 -17.17
CA ARG A 32 -2.62 12.03 -18.44
C ARG A 32 -3.20 12.98 -19.49
N LYS A 33 -4.49 13.31 -19.39
CA LYS A 33 -5.09 14.38 -20.21
C LYS A 33 -4.52 15.76 -19.90
N VAL A 34 -3.94 15.95 -18.71
CA VAL A 34 -3.23 17.18 -18.31
C VAL A 34 -1.74 17.07 -18.60
N ASP A 35 -1.10 15.95 -18.24
CA ASP A 35 0.30 15.66 -18.56
C ASP A 35 0.48 14.16 -18.82
N CYS A 36 0.72 13.79 -20.08
CA CYS A 36 0.81 12.40 -20.54
C CYS A 36 1.93 11.58 -19.85
N ARG A 37 2.90 12.23 -19.22
CA ARG A 37 4.01 11.57 -18.51
C ARG A 37 3.65 11.13 -17.10
N VAL A 38 2.50 11.55 -16.59
CA VAL A 38 2.07 11.20 -15.24
C VAL A 38 1.75 9.71 -15.18
N THR A 39 2.34 9.06 -14.18
CA THR A 39 1.91 7.75 -13.68
C THR A 39 1.44 7.89 -12.23
N LEU A 40 0.57 6.99 -11.81
CA LEU A 40 0.04 6.99 -10.46
C LEU A 40 1.01 6.27 -9.50
N PRO A 41 1.66 6.98 -8.56
CA PRO A 41 2.50 6.33 -7.56
C PRO A 41 1.64 5.55 -6.58
N TYR A 42 2.20 4.48 -6.02
CA TYR A 42 1.64 3.80 -4.85
C TYR A 42 2.36 4.23 -3.57
N TRP A 43 1.67 4.15 -2.45
CA TRP A 43 2.26 4.44 -1.14
C TRP A 43 2.52 3.17 -0.34
N ASP A 44 3.78 2.73 -0.33
CA ASP A 44 4.23 1.64 0.53
C ASP A 44 4.36 2.11 1.99
N TRP A 45 3.30 1.89 2.76
CA TRP A 45 3.30 2.19 4.18
C TRP A 45 3.96 1.09 5.03
N SER A 46 4.30 -0.06 4.45
CA SER A 46 4.73 -1.27 5.17
C SER A 46 6.17 -1.21 5.69
N LEU A 47 7.06 -0.51 4.98
CA LEU A 47 8.47 -0.33 5.35
C LEU A 47 8.65 0.71 6.48
N PHE A 48 7.62 1.53 6.72
CA PHE A 48 7.63 2.57 7.76
C PHE A 48 6.41 2.46 8.66
N ALA A 49 5.91 1.23 8.90
CA ALA A 49 4.65 0.98 9.58
C ALA A 49 4.53 1.68 10.95
N SER A 50 5.65 1.83 11.66
CA SER A 50 5.73 2.49 12.97
C SER A 50 6.13 3.98 12.89
N GLY A 51 6.48 4.46 11.71
CA GLY A 51 6.88 5.84 11.40
C GLY A 51 6.05 6.51 10.29
N VAL A 52 4.85 5.99 10.00
CA VAL A 52 4.03 6.37 8.83
C VAL A 52 3.44 7.79 8.89
N TRP A 53 3.53 8.47 10.04
CA TRP A 53 2.98 9.82 10.28
C TRP A 53 4.02 10.94 10.32
N ARG A 54 5.27 10.66 9.90
CA ARG A 54 6.30 11.69 9.81
C ARG A 54 5.91 12.76 8.78
N THR A 55 6.40 13.98 8.98
CA THR A 55 6.02 15.18 8.22
C THR A 55 7.24 15.97 7.73
N GLY A 56 8.41 15.33 7.74
CA GLY A 56 9.67 15.89 7.26
C GLY A 56 9.63 16.20 5.76
N ILE A 57 10.73 16.74 5.26
CA ILE A 57 10.82 17.20 3.87
C ILE A 57 10.64 16.07 2.85
N ASP A 58 11.11 14.86 3.18
CA ASP A 58 11.03 13.67 2.33
C ASP A 58 9.82 12.77 2.65
N ASP A 59 8.93 13.21 3.54
CA ASP A 59 7.74 12.44 3.92
C ASP A 59 6.51 12.84 3.10
N ILE A 60 5.65 11.86 2.82
CA ILE A 60 4.39 12.07 2.07
C ILE A 60 3.47 13.13 2.72
N TRP A 61 3.52 13.28 4.04
CA TRP A 61 2.71 14.24 4.80
C TRP A 61 3.35 15.63 4.94
N SER A 62 4.45 15.87 4.23
CA SER A 62 5.10 17.18 4.20
C SER A 62 4.13 18.29 3.80
N ASN A 63 4.41 19.50 4.28
CA ASN A 63 3.68 20.71 3.87
C ASN A 63 4.30 21.38 2.63
N LYS A 64 5.39 20.81 2.10
CA LYS A 64 6.04 21.26 0.86
C LYS A 64 5.15 20.98 -0.37
N PRO A 65 5.42 21.60 -1.53
CA PRO A 65 4.55 21.50 -2.71
C PRO A 65 4.25 20.08 -3.20
N TRP A 66 5.16 19.13 -2.97
CA TRP A 66 5.02 17.71 -3.31
C TRP A 66 4.31 16.87 -2.23
N GLY A 67 4.13 17.41 -1.03
CA GLY A 67 3.51 16.69 0.09
C GLY A 67 1.98 16.81 0.12
N LEU A 68 1.33 15.84 0.76
CA LEU A 68 -0.12 15.77 0.90
C LEU A 68 -0.68 16.61 2.07
N GLY A 69 0.18 17.29 2.82
CA GLY A 69 -0.17 18.01 4.04
C GLY A 69 -0.38 17.07 5.23
N GLY A 70 -0.19 17.59 6.44
CA GLY A 70 -0.22 16.79 7.66
C GLY A 70 -1.60 16.44 8.20
N ASN A 71 -1.63 16.19 9.51
CA ASN A 71 -2.82 15.80 10.26
C ASN A 71 -3.89 16.92 10.30
N GLY A 72 -5.13 16.55 10.63
CA GLY A 72 -6.19 17.51 10.86
C GLY A 72 -6.02 18.27 12.18
N GLN A 73 -6.49 19.51 12.24
CA GLN A 73 -6.45 20.35 13.44
C GLN A 73 -7.06 19.63 14.65
N ARG A 74 -6.36 19.61 15.79
CA ARG A 74 -6.84 18.96 17.01
C ARG A 74 -8.18 19.55 17.45
N LYS A 75 -9.14 18.67 17.76
CA LYS A 75 -10.47 19.04 18.30
C LYS A 75 -10.61 18.48 19.70
N LYS A 76 -11.38 19.16 20.57
CA LYS A 76 -11.80 18.63 21.88
C LYS A 76 -12.58 17.32 21.73
N SER A 77 -13.39 17.21 20.67
CA SER A 77 -14.15 15.98 20.38
C SER A 77 -13.29 14.87 19.77
N ARG A 78 -13.80 13.62 19.81
CA ARG A 78 -13.18 12.48 19.12
C ARG A 78 -13.25 12.56 17.58
N ARG A 79 -13.84 13.59 16.99
CA ARG A 79 -13.98 13.74 15.53
C ARG A 79 -12.69 14.26 14.89
N ALA A 80 -12.40 13.83 13.66
CA ALA A 80 -11.26 14.33 12.89
C ALA A 80 -11.36 15.84 12.60
N GLY A 81 -10.24 16.54 12.55
CA GLY A 81 -10.18 17.97 12.25
C GLY A 81 -9.94 18.27 10.78
N CYS A 82 -10.14 19.52 10.36
CA CYS A 82 -9.77 19.95 9.00
C CYS A 82 -8.25 19.95 8.86
N VAL A 83 -7.74 19.49 7.72
CA VAL A 83 -6.35 19.71 7.31
C VAL A 83 -6.20 21.20 6.99
N LYS A 84 -5.19 21.84 7.58
CA LYS A 84 -4.94 23.29 7.41
C LYS A 84 -3.71 23.58 6.56
N SER A 85 -2.81 22.61 6.43
CA SER A 85 -1.49 22.78 5.83
C SER A 85 -1.36 22.01 4.50
N GLY A 86 -0.30 22.30 3.75
CA GLY A 86 -0.01 21.68 2.46
C GLY A 86 -0.95 22.12 1.32
N ARG A 87 -0.76 21.52 0.14
CA ARG A 87 -1.54 21.81 -1.08
C ARG A 87 -3.02 21.47 -0.94
N PHE A 88 -3.34 20.53 -0.04
CA PHE A 88 -4.69 20.02 0.21
C PHE A 88 -5.34 20.58 1.49
N GLY A 89 -4.79 21.68 2.03
CA GLY A 89 -5.37 22.38 3.16
C GLY A 89 -6.74 22.99 2.84
N GLN A 90 -7.58 23.19 3.87
CA GLN A 90 -8.99 23.61 3.76
C GLN A 90 -9.26 24.80 2.82
N ARG A 91 -8.34 25.75 2.69
CA ARG A 91 -8.52 26.93 1.81
C ARG A 91 -8.29 26.61 0.33
N LYS A 92 -7.55 25.53 0.03
CA LYS A 92 -7.08 25.16 -1.32
C LYS A 92 -7.76 23.91 -1.87
N TRP A 93 -8.38 23.09 -1.01
CA TRP A 93 -9.02 21.84 -1.40
C TRP A 93 -10.47 21.79 -0.94
N ARG A 94 -11.37 21.62 -1.90
CA ARG A 94 -12.81 21.48 -1.67
C ARG A 94 -13.21 20.04 -1.97
N LEU A 95 -14.00 19.46 -1.06
CA LEU A 95 -14.59 18.15 -1.30
C LEU A 95 -15.71 18.27 -2.34
N THR A 96 -16.01 17.17 -3.03
CA THR A 96 -17.11 17.13 -3.99
C THR A 96 -18.47 17.36 -3.29
N PRO A 97 -19.49 17.85 -4.01
CA PRO A 97 -20.82 18.04 -3.42
C PRO A 97 -21.40 16.76 -2.78
N SER A 98 -21.14 15.59 -3.39
CA SER A 98 -21.57 14.29 -2.88
C SER A 98 -20.93 13.91 -1.54
N ALA A 99 -19.82 14.54 -1.17
CA ALA A 99 -19.10 14.29 0.08
C ALA A 99 -19.62 15.12 1.28
N ARG A 100 -20.72 15.87 1.08
CA ARG A 100 -21.22 16.97 1.92
C ARG A 100 -20.21 18.13 2.02
N ARG A 101 -20.71 19.39 2.01
CA ARG A 101 -19.88 20.61 2.10
C ARG A 101 -18.92 20.51 3.29
N GLY A 102 -17.63 20.80 3.08
CA GLY A 102 -16.63 20.69 4.14
C GLY A 102 -15.19 20.79 3.65
N CYS A 103 -14.28 20.43 4.55
CA CYS A 103 -12.83 20.41 4.36
C CYS A 103 -12.32 18.96 4.33
N LEU A 104 -11.14 18.71 3.76
CA LEU A 104 -10.42 17.46 3.99
C LEU A 104 -10.15 17.27 5.48
N ARG A 105 -10.43 16.08 6.03
CA ARG A 105 -10.26 15.80 7.47
C ARG A 105 -9.37 14.59 7.69
N ARG A 106 -8.45 14.70 8.64
CA ARG A 106 -7.55 13.61 9.06
C ARG A 106 -7.48 13.51 10.58
N ARG A 107 -7.16 12.32 11.08
CA ARG A 107 -6.83 12.04 12.48
C ARG A 107 -5.90 10.83 12.52
N PHE A 108 -4.64 11.08 12.21
CA PHE A 108 -3.58 10.07 12.24
C PHE A 108 -3.57 9.33 13.59
N SER A 109 -3.50 8.01 13.54
CA SER A 109 -3.55 7.15 14.71
C SER A 109 -2.88 5.81 14.45
N GLY A 110 -2.37 5.18 15.51
CA GLY A 110 -1.84 3.82 15.45
C GLY A 110 -0.68 3.65 14.48
N ARG A 111 -0.41 2.38 14.13
CA ARG A 111 0.60 1.95 13.18
C ARG A 111 -0.07 1.45 11.91
N ALA A 112 0.63 1.47 10.79
CA ALA A 112 0.22 0.71 9.61
C ALA A 112 0.45 -0.79 9.85
N PRO A 113 -0.17 -1.69 9.06
CA PRO A 113 0.36 -3.04 8.91
C PRO A 113 1.82 -2.98 8.41
N ASP A 114 2.63 -3.97 8.75
CA ASP A 114 4.06 -4.00 8.39
C ASP A 114 4.35 -4.94 7.23
N ILE A 115 5.57 -4.84 6.69
CA ILE A 115 6.03 -5.66 5.55
C ILE A 115 5.96 -7.17 5.85
N ILE A 116 6.05 -7.58 7.11
CA ILE A 116 5.90 -8.98 7.54
C ILE A 116 4.43 -9.42 7.38
N ALA A 117 3.47 -8.57 7.80
CA ALA A 117 2.05 -8.83 7.56
C ALA A 117 1.73 -8.92 6.06
N LEU A 118 2.30 -8.03 5.23
CA LEU A 118 2.15 -8.11 3.77
C LEU A 118 2.70 -9.42 3.20
N HIS A 119 3.89 -9.84 3.63
CA HIS A 119 4.48 -11.10 3.20
C HIS A 119 3.58 -12.30 3.56
N LEU A 120 3.03 -12.31 4.79
CA LEU A 120 2.10 -13.35 5.23
C LEU A 120 0.79 -13.35 4.44
N THR A 121 0.20 -12.17 4.19
CA THR A 121 -0.99 -12.05 3.33
C THR A 121 -0.70 -12.56 1.92
N LYS A 122 0.45 -12.21 1.33
CA LYS A 122 0.82 -12.72 0.00
C LYS A 122 1.11 -14.22 0.02
N ALA A 123 1.31 -14.88 1.15
CA ALA A 123 1.63 -16.31 1.21
C ALA A 123 0.43 -17.25 1.03
N HIS A 124 -0.81 -16.73 1.04
CA HIS A 124 -2.03 -17.49 0.73
C HIS A 124 -1.93 -18.15 -0.64
N SER A 125 -2.36 -19.40 -0.74
CA SER A 125 -2.44 -20.13 -2.01
C SER A 125 -3.65 -19.69 -2.84
N PRO A 126 -3.72 -20.02 -4.14
CA PRO A 126 -4.89 -19.72 -4.98
C PRO A 126 -6.22 -20.22 -4.39
N ARG A 127 -6.20 -21.38 -3.74
CA ARG A 127 -7.38 -21.99 -3.10
C ARG A 127 -7.87 -21.21 -1.88
N GLU A 128 -7.02 -20.36 -1.31
CA GLU A 128 -7.30 -19.51 -0.14
C GLU A 128 -7.61 -18.07 -0.57
N PHE A 129 -8.10 -17.85 -1.81
CA PHE A 129 -8.42 -16.51 -2.30
C PHE A 129 -9.38 -15.74 -1.39
N THR A 130 -10.34 -16.42 -0.75
CA THR A 130 -11.30 -15.73 0.13
C THR A 130 -10.62 -15.17 1.39
N GLU A 131 -9.67 -15.90 1.94
CA GLU A 131 -8.83 -15.48 3.06
C GLU A 131 -7.89 -14.35 2.63
N PHE A 132 -7.20 -14.52 1.50
CA PHE A 132 -6.36 -13.48 0.89
C PHE A 132 -7.12 -12.17 0.69
N GLU A 133 -8.27 -12.21 0.02
CA GLU A 133 -9.09 -11.03 -0.28
C GLU A 133 -9.58 -10.36 1.01
N LEU A 134 -10.00 -11.15 1.99
CA LEU A 134 -10.49 -10.60 3.26
C LEU A 134 -9.36 -9.96 4.09
N ASP A 135 -8.16 -10.53 4.07
CA ASP A 135 -6.98 -9.91 4.66
C ASP A 135 -6.66 -8.58 3.97
N VAL A 136 -6.58 -8.58 2.64
CA VAL A 136 -6.30 -7.37 1.85
C VAL A 136 -7.36 -6.30 2.12
N ARG A 137 -8.65 -6.61 1.99
CA ARG A 137 -9.74 -5.63 2.12
C ARG A 137 -9.96 -5.16 3.55
N ALA A 138 -10.02 -6.06 4.54
CA ALA A 138 -10.41 -5.70 5.90
C ALA A 138 -9.21 -5.47 6.84
N ASN A 139 -8.19 -6.32 6.79
CA ASN A 139 -7.08 -6.27 7.74
C ASN A 139 -5.96 -5.32 7.30
N LEU A 140 -5.80 -5.08 6.00
CA LEU A 140 -4.86 -4.10 5.44
C LEU A 140 -5.58 -2.81 5.04
N HIS A 141 -6.45 -2.86 4.02
CA HIS A 141 -7.11 -1.70 3.43
C HIS A 141 -7.97 -0.90 4.42
N ASP A 142 -9.00 -1.52 5.02
CA ASP A 142 -9.92 -0.83 5.94
C ASP A 142 -9.21 -0.37 7.21
N ALA A 143 -8.29 -1.19 7.71
CA ALA A 143 -7.46 -0.86 8.86
C ALA A 143 -6.72 0.45 8.59
N PHE A 144 -6.02 0.54 7.45
CA PHE A 144 -5.19 1.69 7.14
C PHE A 144 -5.98 2.96 6.77
N HIS A 145 -7.08 2.84 6.00
CA HIS A 145 -8.07 3.90 5.82
C HIS A 145 -8.46 4.55 7.16
N CYS A 146 -8.70 3.70 8.16
CA CYS A 146 -9.09 4.12 9.49
C CYS A 146 -7.95 4.47 10.44
N ARG A 147 -6.69 4.29 10.04
CA ARG A 147 -5.51 4.86 10.68
C ARG A 147 -5.29 6.32 10.28
N ILE A 148 -5.54 6.66 9.01
CA ILE A 148 -5.56 8.05 8.53
C ILE A 148 -6.75 8.79 9.13
N GLY A 149 -7.91 8.13 9.17
CA GLY A 149 -9.12 8.65 9.80
C GLY A 149 -9.77 9.79 8.99
N GLY A 150 -10.80 10.40 9.58
CA GLY A 150 -11.52 11.50 8.93
C GLY A 150 -12.13 11.09 7.59
N THR A 151 -11.79 11.80 6.52
CA THR A 151 -12.28 11.55 5.16
C THR A 151 -11.91 10.14 4.68
N MET A 152 -10.70 9.65 4.96
CA MET A 152 -10.27 8.30 4.58
C MET A 152 -10.98 7.18 5.34
N CYS A 153 -11.67 7.45 6.46
CA CYS A 153 -12.42 6.45 7.22
C CYS A 153 -13.93 6.74 7.15
N ALA A 154 -14.41 6.97 5.93
CA ALA A 154 -15.79 7.32 5.59
C ALA A 154 -16.08 7.04 4.10
N HIS A 155 -17.37 7.11 3.71
CA HIS A 155 -17.85 6.88 2.35
C HIS A 155 -17.25 7.81 1.28
N ASN A 156 -16.73 8.95 1.72
CA ASN A 156 -16.12 9.97 0.87
C ASN A 156 -14.59 9.91 0.81
N SER A 157 -13.98 8.76 1.14
CA SER A 157 -12.53 8.53 1.13
C SER A 157 -11.83 8.99 -0.16
N ALA A 158 -12.41 8.72 -1.33
CA ALA A 158 -11.90 9.16 -2.63
C ALA A 158 -11.81 10.69 -2.84
N ASN A 159 -12.25 11.50 -1.88
CA ASN A 159 -12.02 12.96 -1.87
C ASN A 159 -10.68 13.35 -1.23
N ALA A 160 -9.98 12.40 -0.62
CA ALA A 160 -8.65 12.60 -0.08
C ALA A 160 -7.61 12.19 -1.15
N PRO A 161 -6.58 13.01 -1.42
CA PRO A 161 -5.60 12.71 -2.46
C PRO A 161 -4.83 11.41 -2.18
N GLU A 162 -4.60 11.07 -0.91
CA GLU A 162 -3.95 9.82 -0.49
C GLU A 162 -4.75 8.55 -0.83
N PHE A 163 -6.03 8.66 -1.20
CA PHE A 163 -6.87 7.53 -1.56
C PHE A 163 -6.25 6.72 -2.71
N PHE A 164 -5.87 7.40 -3.79
CA PHE A 164 -5.37 6.73 -4.99
C PHE A 164 -4.00 6.09 -4.75
N LEU A 165 -3.15 6.71 -3.94
CA LEU A 165 -1.83 6.16 -3.58
C LEU A 165 -1.96 4.92 -2.69
N HIS A 166 -2.90 4.95 -1.74
CA HIS A 166 -3.23 3.79 -0.90
C HIS A 166 -3.81 2.64 -1.74
N HIS A 167 -4.80 2.92 -2.59
CA HIS A 167 -5.39 1.89 -3.43
C HIS A 167 -4.44 1.36 -4.49
N ALA A 168 -3.50 2.16 -5.03
CA ALA A 168 -2.44 1.66 -5.89
C ALA A 168 -1.50 0.69 -5.15
N HIS A 169 -1.30 0.85 -3.83
CA HIS A 169 -0.53 -0.12 -3.04
C HIS A 169 -1.35 -1.39 -2.77
N ILE A 170 -2.66 -1.28 -2.54
CA ILE A 170 -3.56 -2.43 -2.47
C ILE A 170 -3.55 -3.21 -3.79
N ASP A 171 -3.60 -2.51 -4.93
CA ASP A 171 -3.54 -3.14 -6.24
C ASP A 171 -2.18 -3.80 -6.51
N LYS A 172 -1.08 -3.17 -6.10
CA LYS A 172 0.25 -3.80 -6.12
C LYS A 172 0.28 -5.09 -5.31
N ILE A 173 -0.29 -5.12 -4.10
CA ILE A 173 -0.32 -6.34 -3.26
C ILE A 173 -1.06 -7.47 -4.01
N TRP A 174 -2.15 -7.14 -4.71
CA TRP A 174 -2.88 -8.10 -5.52
C TRP A 174 -2.07 -8.53 -6.76
N ALA A 175 -1.48 -7.60 -7.51
CA ALA A 175 -0.64 -7.90 -8.66
C ALA A 175 0.56 -8.80 -8.29
N ASP A 176 1.26 -8.50 -7.19
CA ASP A 176 2.35 -9.33 -6.66
C ASP A 176 1.87 -10.75 -6.30
N TRP A 177 0.63 -10.91 -5.85
CA TRP A 177 0.04 -12.20 -5.54
C TRP A 177 -0.35 -12.97 -6.81
N GLN A 178 -0.95 -12.29 -7.78
CA GLN A 178 -1.31 -12.85 -9.10
C GLN A 178 -0.07 -13.30 -9.88
N ALA A 179 1.04 -12.56 -9.82
CA ALA A 179 2.28 -12.85 -10.55
C ALA A 179 2.97 -14.17 -10.14
N LYS A 180 2.48 -14.86 -9.10
CA LYS A 180 3.04 -16.12 -8.63
C LYS A 180 2.74 -17.31 -9.55
N SER A 181 1.56 -17.35 -10.18
CA SER A 181 1.19 -18.37 -11.17
C SER A 181 -0.15 -18.02 -11.84
N ASN A 182 -0.46 -18.69 -12.95
CA ASN A 182 -1.77 -18.59 -13.60
C ASN A 182 -2.92 -18.96 -12.65
N ASP A 183 -2.75 -19.98 -11.80
CA ASP A 183 -3.74 -20.32 -10.77
C ASP A 183 -4.02 -19.16 -9.82
N HIS A 184 -3.01 -18.35 -9.46
CA HIS A 184 -3.23 -17.15 -8.64
C HIS A 184 -3.99 -16.09 -9.45
N MET A 185 -3.59 -15.85 -10.71
CA MET A 185 -4.29 -14.92 -11.61
C MET A 185 -5.79 -15.23 -11.73
N GLU A 186 -6.12 -16.52 -11.90
CA GLU A 186 -7.47 -16.99 -12.20
C GLU A 186 -8.26 -17.47 -10.98
N ALA A 187 -7.73 -17.31 -9.76
CA ALA A 187 -8.22 -17.97 -8.55
C ALA A 187 -9.71 -17.76 -8.21
N TYR A 188 -10.32 -16.65 -8.64
CA TYR A 188 -11.71 -16.34 -8.26
C TYR A 188 -12.52 -15.62 -9.33
N PHE A 189 -12.02 -14.53 -9.92
CA PHE A 189 -12.86 -13.67 -10.76
C PHE A 189 -13.28 -14.32 -12.09
N THR A 190 -12.58 -15.35 -12.56
CA THR A 190 -12.99 -16.19 -13.70
C THR A 190 -14.24 -17.03 -13.40
N THR A 191 -14.50 -17.31 -12.12
CA THR A 191 -15.68 -18.06 -11.65
C THR A 191 -16.91 -17.17 -11.42
N VAL A 192 -16.73 -15.85 -11.45
CA VAL A 192 -17.86 -14.91 -11.35
C VAL A 192 -18.67 -15.00 -12.65
N PRO A 193 -20.02 -15.16 -12.58
CA PRO A 193 -20.83 -15.29 -13.79
C PRO A 193 -20.73 -14.06 -14.69
N ARG A 194 -20.56 -14.27 -16.00
CA ARG A 194 -20.35 -13.20 -17.00
C ARG A 194 -21.42 -12.10 -17.02
N HIS A 195 -22.63 -12.35 -16.55
CA HIS A 195 -23.69 -11.34 -16.45
C HIS A 195 -23.50 -10.36 -15.27
N VAL A 196 -22.56 -10.63 -14.36
CA VAL A 196 -22.25 -9.75 -13.22
C VAL A 196 -21.30 -8.65 -13.67
N GLN A 197 -21.84 -7.46 -13.89
CA GLN A 197 -21.04 -6.28 -14.24
C GLN A 197 -20.49 -5.58 -13.00
N MET A 198 -19.35 -4.91 -13.18
CA MET A 198 -18.80 -4.02 -12.17
C MET A 198 -19.63 -2.75 -12.04
N GLU A 199 -19.93 -2.34 -10.80
CA GLU A 199 -20.84 -1.23 -10.53
C GLU A 199 -20.41 0.07 -11.23
N GLY A 200 -21.33 0.67 -11.99
CA GLY A 200 -21.10 1.92 -12.70
C GLY A 200 -20.20 1.82 -13.95
N ASN A 201 -20.05 0.64 -14.53
CA ASN A 201 -19.45 0.41 -15.85
C ASN A 201 -19.91 -0.93 -16.48
N ASP A 202 -19.52 -1.17 -17.72
CA ASP A 202 -19.97 -2.33 -18.50
C ASP A 202 -19.00 -3.54 -18.42
N PHE A 203 -17.89 -3.42 -17.69
CA PHE A 203 -16.87 -4.45 -17.61
C PHE A 203 -17.22 -5.53 -16.58
N HIS A 204 -16.84 -6.76 -16.87
CA HIS A 204 -16.89 -7.87 -15.93
C HIS A 204 -15.66 -7.84 -15.01
N PRO A 205 -15.75 -8.30 -13.74
CA PRO A 205 -14.59 -8.41 -12.85
C PRO A 205 -13.38 -9.13 -13.44
N SER A 206 -13.60 -10.18 -14.24
CA SER A 206 -12.52 -10.93 -14.91
C SER A 206 -11.76 -10.11 -15.96
N ASP A 207 -12.34 -9.02 -16.49
CA ASP A 207 -11.70 -8.23 -17.55
C ASP A 207 -10.54 -7.38 -16.98
N TYR A 208 -10.45 -7.24 -15.65
CA TYR A 208 -9.43 -6.44 -14.96
C TYR A 208 -8.46 -7.27 -14.10
N ILE A 209 -8.36 -8.57 -14.33
CA ILE A 209 -7.41 -9.42 -13.59
C ILE A 209 -6.01 -9.40 -14.16
N ASP A 210 -5.86 -9.37 -15.49
CA ASP A 210 -4.56 -9.41 -16.15
C ASP A 210 -4.00 -8.00 -16.34
N THR A 211 -3.00 -7.63 -15.53
CA THR A 211 -2.37 -6.31 -15.58
C THR A 211 -1.62 -6.03 -16.88
N PHE A 212 -1.32 -7.05 -17.69
CA PHE A 212 -0.66 -6.87 -18.99
C PHE A 212 -1.64 -6.66 -20.14
N ASN A 213 -2.90 -7.05 -19.96
CA ASN A 213 -3.92 -7.04 -21.00
C ASN A 213 -5.22 -6.35 -20.52
N LEU A 214 -5.09 -5.19 -19.87
CA LEU A 214 -6.27 -4.45 -19.38
C LEU A 214 -7.00 -3.76 -20.54
N PRO A 215 -8.35 -3.68 -20.52
CA PRO A 215 -9.12 -3.00 -21.54
C PRO A 215 -8.73 -1.52 -21.67
N HIS A 216 -8.57 -1.05 -22.91
CA HIS A 216 -8.34 0.35 -23.21
C HIS A 216 -9.65 1.16 -23.14
N PRO A 217 -9.64 2.39 -22.58
CA PRO A 217 -10.85 3.20 -22.42
C PRO A 217 -11.45 3.73 -23.73
N ASN A 218 -10.69 3.71 -24.84
CA ASN A 218 -11.22 3.94 -26.19
C ASN A 218 -11.39 2.57 -26.85
N VAL A 219 -12.63 2.08 -26.90
CA VAL A 219 -13.02 0.73 -27.33
C VAL A 219 -12.89 0.52 -28.85
N ASP A 220 -12.61 1.58 -29.60
CA ASP A 220 -12.63 1.57 -31.08
C ASP A 220 -11.37 0.96 -31.73
N ARG A 221 -10.37 0.53 -30.94
CA ARG A 221 -9.20 -0.19 -31.44
C ARG A 221 -9.05 -1.50 -30.69
N TYR A 222 -9.41 -2.59 -31.36
CA TYR A 222 -9.43 -3.94 -30.82
C TYR A 222 -8.04 -4.48 -30.40
N ASP A 223 -6.96 -3.79 -30.81
CA ASP A 223 -5.57 -4.19 -30.55
C ASP A 223 -4.84 -3.32 -29.50
N ASP A 224 -5.50 -2.31 -28.91
CA ASP A 224 -4.91 -1.49 -27.85
C ASP A 224 -5.24 -2.10 -26.47
N TYR A 225 -4.25 -2.73 -25.84
CA TYR A 225 -4.31 -3.15 -24.44
C TYR A 225 -3.44 -2.26 -23.56
N ILE A 226 -3.85 -2.10 -22.30
CA ILE A 226 -3.07 -1.35 -21.32
C ILE A 226 -2.27 -2.32 -20.45
N CYS A 227 -0.96 -2.14 -20.47
CA CYS A 227 -0.05 -2.78 -19.53
C CYS A 227 0.21 -1.87 -18.32
N VAL A 228 -0.07 -2.38 -17.13
CA VAL A 228 0.24 -1.75 -15.84
C VAL A 228 1.28 -2.60 -15.13
N MET A 229 2.42 -2.01 -14.82
CA MET A 229 3.50 -2.66 -14.08
C MET A 229 3.81 -1.92 -12.79
N TYR A 230 3.93 -2.68 -11.71
CA TYR A 230 4.41 -2.18 -10.44
C TYR A 230 5.91 -2.45 -10.30
N GLN A 231 6.67 -1.41 -10.01
CA GLN A 231 8.08 -1.56 -9.65
C GLN A 231 8.19 -1.66 -8.14
N ASP A 232 9.01 -2.59 -7.64
CA ASP A 232 9.33 -2.66 -6.22
C ASP A 232 10.14 -1.43 -5.75
N PRO A 233 10.04 -1.06 -4.46
CA PRO A 233 10.88 0.00 -3.91
C PRO A 233 12.36 -0.30 -4.13
N ALA A 234 13.09 0.65 -4.74
CA ALA A 234 14.53 0.53 -4.95
C ALA A 234 15.35 0.53 -3.64
N HIS A 235 14.71 0.83 -2.51
CA HIS A 235 15.36 0.95 -1.21
C HIS A 235 16.05 -0.38 -0.81
N PRO A 236 17.36 -0.38 -0.53
CA PRO A 236 18.10 -1.62 -0.26
C PRO A 236 17.56 -2.45 0.91
N LEU A 237 17.09 -1.78 1.96
CA LEU A 237 16.45 -2.46 3.10
C LEU A 237 15.18 -3.22 2.69
N TYR A 238 14.41 -2.71 1.74
CA TYR A 238 13.24 -3.41 1.21
C TYR A 238 13.66 -4.72 0.54
N LYS A 239 14.62 -4.64 -0.40
CA LYS A 239 15.14 -5.80 -1.12
C LYS A 239 15.66 -6.87 -0.17
N GLU A 240 16.43 -6.46 0.84
CA GLU A 240 17.02 -7.39 1.79
C GLU A 240 15.98 -8.03 2.73
N ILE A 241 15.00 -7.25 3.22
CA ILE A 241 13.90 -7.80 4.03
C ILE A 241 13.11 -8.82 3.22
N THR A 242 12.67 -8.46 2.01
CA THR A 242 11.87 -9.33 1.15
C THR A 242 12.62 -10.62 0.83
N ARG A 243 13.89 -10.52 0.41
CA ARG A 243 14.76 -11.67 0.13
C ARG A 243 14.91 -12.60 1.33
N ARG A 244 15.04 -12.08 2.55
CA ARG A 244 15.12 -12.92 3.76
C ARG A 244 13.78 -13.58 4.06
N LEU A 245 12.67 -12.84 4.00
CA LEU A 245 11.34 -13.37 4.29
C LEU A 245 10.95 -14.51 3.34
N GLU A 246 11.26 -14.39 2.05
CA GLU A 246 10.99 -15.42 1.03
C GLU A 246 11.68 -16.77 1.31
N LYS A 247 12.75 -16.78 2.10
CA LYS A 247 13.48 -18.01 2.49
C LYS A 247 12.95 -18.64 3.78
N LEU A 248 11.93 -18.07 4.40
CA LEU A 248 11.35 -18.53 5.65
C LEU A 248 10.00 -19.18 5.41
N SER A 249 9.70 -20.22 6.20
CA SER A 249 8.34 -20.75 6.24
C SER A 249 7.38 -19.77 6.91
N THR A 250 6.09 -19.84 6.60
CA THR A 250 5.03 -19.05 7.24
C THR A 250 5.04 -19.19 8.77
N ARG A 251 5.48 -20.33 9.31
CA ARG A 251 5.61 -20.55 10.76
C ARG A 251 6.72 -19.67 11.35
N GLU A 252 7.86 -19.58 10.66
CA GLU A 252 9.01 -18.79 11.08
C GLU A 252 8.73 -17.30 10.97
N VAL A 253 8.15 -16.86 9.85
CA VAL A 253 7.75 -15.46 9.64
C VAL A 253 6.81 -14.97 10.76
N ARG A 254 5.84 -15.79 11.17
CA ARG A 254 4.92 -15.47 12.28
C ARG A 254 5.59 -15.38 13.66
N ASN A 255 6.76 -15.97 13.83
CA ASN A 255 7.51 -15.92 15.08
C ASN A 255 8.43 -14.69 15.18
N ILE A 256 8.61 -13.91 14.10
CA ILE A 256 9.43 -12.70 14.10
C ILE A 256 8.82 -11.68 15.08
N PRO A 257 9.55 -11.25 16.13
CA PRO A 257 9.04 -10.29 17.10
C PRO A 257 8.85 -8.91 16.48
N ARG A 258 7.63 -8.37 16.58
CA ARG A 258 7.30 -7.07 15.98
C ARG A 258 6.20 -6.35 16.75
N GLN A 259 6.08 -5.06 16.50
CA GLN A 259 5.06 -4.24 17.13
C GLN A 259 3.68 -4.64 16.62
N TYR A 260 2.71 -4.60 17.52
CA TYR A 260 1.32 -4.84 17.17
C TYR A 260 0.76 -3.71 16.29
N PHE A 261 0.18 -4.01 15.14
CA PHE A 261 -0.61 -3.02 14.40
C PHE A 261 -2.11 -3.21 14.72
N PRO A 262 -2.84 -2.16 15.17
CA PRO A 262 -4.21 -2.37 15.61
C PRO A 262 -5.19 -2.46 14.43
N PRO A 263 -6.15 -3.41 14.43
CA PRO A 263 -7.17 -3.51 13.41
C PRO A 263 -8.18 -2.35 13.46
N ALA A 264 -8.98 -2.22 12.42
CA ALA A 264 -10.16 -1.36 12.46
C ALA A 264 -11.16 -1.85 13.53
N THR A 265 -11.69 -0.91 14.31
CA THR A 265 -12.71 -1.19 15.33
C THR A 265 -14.03 -1.64 14.68
N THR A 266 -14.91 -2.30 15.45
CA THR A 266 -16.25 -2.71 14.95
C THR A 266 -17.01 -1.52 14.36
N ARG A 267 -16.90 -0.36 15.00
CA ARG A 267 -17.58 0.87 14.58
C ARG A 267 -17.01 1.42 13.27
N GLN A 268 -15.69 1.30 13.06
CA GLN A 268 -15.03 1.70 11.81
C GLN A 268 -15.45 0.78 10.67
N LEU A 269 -15.31 -0.53 10.84
CA LEU A 269 -15.72 -1.51 9.83
C LEU A 269 -17.22 -1.42 9.48
N ARG A 270 -18.09 -1.19 10.47
CA ARG A 270 -19.52 -0.95 10.21
C ARG A 270 -19.76 0.31 9.38
N ARG A 271 -18.96 1.36 9.57
CA ARG A 271 -19.04 2.58 8.77
C ARG A 271 -18.57 2.34 7.34
N LEU A 272 -17.62 1.44 7.14
CA LEU A 272 -17.13 1.03 5.82
C LEU A 272 -17.98 -0.08 5.17
N GLY A 273 -19.20 -0.32 5.65
CA GLY A 273 -20.12 -1.28 5.02
C GLY A 273 -19.83 -2.77 5.29
N VAL A 274 -18.71 -3.12 5.95
CA VAL A 274 -18.30 -4.53 6.16
C VAL A 274 -19.33 -5.31 6.96
N LYS A 275 -19.81 -6.46 6.46
CA LYS A 275 -20.91 -7.23 7.05
C LYS A 275 -20.50 -7.89 8.37
N LYS A 276 -21.46 -8.18 9.26
CA LYS A 276 -21.18 -8.76 10.60
C LYS A 276 -20.37 -10.06 10.55
N LYS A 277 -20.69 -10.94 9.59
CA LYS A 277 -20.00 -12.22 9.38
C LYS A 277 -18.55 -11.98 8.94
N GLU A 278 -18.33 -11.12 7.95
CA GLU A 278 -17.00 -10.74 7.46
C GLU A 278 -16.15 -10.12 8.58
N ARG A 279 -16.69 -9.17 9.36
CA ARG A 279 -15.97 -8.58 10.50
C ARG A 279 -15.50 -9.61 11.52
N ARG A 280 -16.31 -10.65 11.77
CA ARG A 280 -15.94 -11.76 12.67
C ARG A 280 -14.85 -12.62 12.03
N HIS A 281 -14.97 -12.89 10.74
CA HIS A 281 -13.99 -13.71 10.01
C HIS A 281 -12.63 -13.00 9.92
N ALA A 282 -12.60 -11.73 9.49
CA ALA A 282 -11.39 -10.92 9.38
C ALA A 282 -10.61 -10.86 10.70
N ARG A 283 -11.31 -10.72 11.84
CA ARG A 283 -10.69 -10.75 13.17
C ARG A 283 -10.07 -12.10 13.53
N LYS A 284 -10.75 -13.19 13.19
CA LYS A 284 -10.21 -14.54 13.42
C LYS A 284 -8.97 -14.75 12.56
N LEU A 285 -9.03 -14.34 11.29
CA LEU A 285 -7.93 -14.45 10.32
C LEU A 285 -6.71 -13.63 10.79
N LEU A 286 -6.92 -12.36 11.11
CA LEU A 286 -5.91 -11.47 11.69
C LEU A 286 -5.21 -12.11 12.88
N LYS A 287 -5.96 -12.56 13.90
CA LYS A 287 -5.40 -13.18 15.10
C LYS A 287 -4.61 -14.46 14.81
N LYS A 288 -5.06 -15.25 13.83
CA LYS A 288 -4.46 -16.54 13.48
C LYS A 288 -3.19 -16.37 12.64
N GLU A 289 -3.17 -15.38 11.76
CA GLU A 289 -2.24 -15.34 10.63
C GLU A 289 -1.36 -14.08 10.63
N LEU A 290 -1.91 -12.91 10.96
CA LEU A 290 -1.23 -11.63 10.81
C LEU A 290 -0.86 -10.95 12.14
N GLU A 291 -1.34 -11.40 13.29
CA GLU A 291 -0.86 -10.89 14.59
C GLU A 291 0.48 -11.56 14.96
N PRO A 292 1.48 -10.77 15.42
CA PRO A 292 2.74 -11.36 15.83
C PRO A 292 2.58 -12.16 17.12
N LYS A 293 3.16 -13.36 17.15
CA LYS A 293 3.17 -14.20 18.36
C LYS A 293 3.96 -13.57 19.51
N LYS A 294 4.98 -12.77 19.18
CA LYS A 294 5.79 -12.02 20.14
C LYS A 294 5.69 -10.52 19.86
N ILE A 295 4.87 -9.84 20.67
CA ILE A 295 4.70 -8.39 20.60
C ILE A 295 5.85 -7.71 21.35
N ILE A 296 6.46 -6.72 20.70
CA ILE A 296 7.51 -5.88 21.30
C ILE A 296 7.07 -4.41 21.42
N ARG A 297 7.70 -3.68 22.34
CA ARG A 297 7.52 -2.23 22.55
C ARG A 297 8.56 -1.43 21.78
N LYS A 298 8.26 -0.15 21.51
CA LYS A 298 9.21 0.77 20.83
C LYS A 298 10.53 0.93 21.59
N SER A 299 10.48 0.89 22.92
CA SER A 299 11.68 0.96 23.76
C SER A 299 12.65 -0.21 23.59
N GLN A 300 12.20 -1.34 23.05
CA GLN A 300 13.05 -2.50 22.78
C GLN A 300 13.79 -2.39 21.43
N LEU A 301 13.45 -1.40 20.60
CA LEU A 301 14.06 -1.17 19.29
C LEU A 301 15.16 -0.13 19.45
N ARG A 302 16.42 -0.56 19.29
CA ARG A 302 17.58 0.31 19.53
C ARG A 302 17.89 1.19 18.32
N LYS A 303 17.90 0.62 17.12
CA LYS A 303 18.25 1.32 15.88
C LYS A 303 17.07 2.17 15.38
N GLU A 304 17.33 3.35 14.82
CA GLU A 304 16.25 4.23 14.34
C GLU A 304 15.43 3.61 13.21
N TYR A 305 16.07 2.91 12.28
CA TYR A 305 15.34 2.23 11.21
C TYR A 305 14.45 1.08 11.74
N ASP A 306 14.89 0.36 12.78
CA ASP A 306 14.05 -0.66 13.45
C ASP A 306 12.79 -0.01 14.05
N LYS A 307 12.94 1.18 14.65
CA LYS A 307 11.81 1.96 15.20
C LYS A 307 10.82 2.38 14.10
N LEU A 308 11.27 2.58 12.86
CA LEU A 308 10.41 2.88 11.72
C LEU A 308 9.71 1.63 11.18
N LEU A 309 10.45 0.52 11.04
CA LEU A 309 9.94 -0.78 10.62
C LEU A 309 8.88 -1.30 11.61
N GLY A 310 9.12 -1.13 12.92
CA GLY A 310 8.32 -1.75 13.97
C GLY A 310 8.82 -3.12 14.40
N PHE A 311 9.99 -3.56 13.94
CA PHE A 311 10.65 -4.79 14.36
C PHE A 311 12.15 -4.66 14.28
N ASN A 312 12.88 -5.55 14.95
CA ASN A 312 14.32 -5.63 14.81
C ASN A 312 14.64 -6.34 13.49
N PHE A 313 15.27 -5.65 12.54
CA PHE A 313 15.67 -6.23 11.26
C PHE A 313 16.50 -7.51 11.42
N GLU A 314 17.40 -7.55 12.40
CA GLU A 314 18.25 -8.73 12.67
C GLU A 314 17.46 -9.93 13.22
N ALA A 315 16.20 -9.72 13.62
CA ALA A 315 15.32 -10.81 14.03
C ALA A 315 14.76 -11.60 12.84
N ILE A 316 14.99 -11.14 11.59
CA ILE A 316 14.71 -11.93 10.39
C ILE A 316 15.94 -12.80 10.09
N PRO A 317 15.84 -14.14 10.26
CA PRO A 317 16.99 -15.02 10.05
C PRO A 317 17.55 -14.90 8.64
N PHE A 318 18.88 -14.95 8.54
CA PHE A 318 19.57 -15.04 7.27
C PHE A 318 19.72 -16.51 6.86
N ARG A 319 19.34 -16.86 5.62
CA ARG A 319 19.55 -18.20 5.04
C ARG A 319 20.31 -18.12 3.71
N PHE A 320 21.36 -18.92 3.60
CA PHE A 320 22.05 -19.22 2.34
C PHE A 320 21.45 -20.50 1.74
N ILE A 321 21.27 -20.51 0.42
CA ILE A 321 21.00 -21.73 -0.35
C ILE A 321 22.25 -22.01 -1.19
N SER A 322 22.54 -23.27 -1.55
CA SER A 322 23.72 -23.62 -2.37
C SER A 322 23.82 -22.86 -3.69
N ARG A 323 22.70 -22.40 -4.25
CA ARG A 323 22.63 -21.54 -5.45
C ARG A 323 23.13 -20.11 -5.23
N ASP A 324 23.28 -19.68 -3.97
CA ASP A 324 23.80 -18.36 -3.58
C ASP A 324 25.33 -18.36 -3.40
N LEU A 325 25.99 -19.53 -3.46
CA LEU A 325 27.45 -19.62 -3.36
C LEU A 325 28.07 -19.30 -4.74
N PRO A 326 28.97 -18.30 -4.84
CA PRO A 326 29.80 -18.15 -6.02
C PRO A 326 30.61 -19.45 -6.22
N ALA A 327 30.72 -19.91 -7.48
CA ALA A 327 31.52 -21.08 -7.80
C ALA A 327 32.95 -20.93 -7.22
N ARG A 328 33.34 -21.91 -6.41
CA ARG A 328 34.57 -22.22 -5.63
C ARG A 328 35.89 -21.39 -5.73
N ASN A 329 35.98 -20.22 -6.35
CA ASN A 329 37.27 -19.55 -6.54
C ASN A 329 37.31 -18.03 -6.33
N THR A 330 36.33 -17.44 -5.64
CA THR A 330 36.44 -16.04 -5.20
C THR A 330 36.55 -15.96 -3.69
N SER A 331 37.72 -15.53 -3.23
CA SER A 331 38.01 -15.15 -1.84
C SER A 331 36.88 -14.31 -1.26
N LEU A 332 36.36 -14.73 -0.11
CA LEU A 332 35.27 -14.11 0.64
C LEU A 332 35.72 -12.74 1.17
N THR A 333 35.57 -11.68 0.39
CA THR A 333 35.56 -10.33 0.93
C THR A 333 34.21 -10.11 1.60
N TYR A 334 34.22 -10.08 2.93
CA TYR A 334 33.11 -9.61 3.76
C TYR A 334 32.49 -8.34 3.15
N ASP A 335 31.20 -8.40 2.79
CA ASP A 335 30.50 -7.34 2.08
C ASP A 335 30.66 -5.98 2.78
N ARG A 336 31.51 -5.13 2.18
CA ARG A 336 31.76 -3.73 2.55
C ARG A 336 30.49 -2.87 2.64
N TRP A 337 29.35 -3.39 2.19
CA TRP A 337 28.08 -2.70 2.11
C TRP A 337 27.37 -2.55 3.48
N LEU A 338 27.44 -3.56 4.36
CA LEU A 338 26.84 -3.49 5.72
C LEU A 338 27.52 -2.47 6.65
N ALA A 339 28.77 -2.09 6.35
CA ALA A 339 29.50 -1.06 7.09
C ALA A 339 29.02 0.36 6.74
N ARG A 340 28.59 0.63 5.50
CA ARG A 340 28.15 1.97 5.06
C ARG A 340 26.78 2.37 5.62
N SER A 341 25.90 1.39 5.91
CA SER A 341 24.57 1.68 6.48
C SER A 341 24.58 2.08 7.95
N ARG A 342 25.71 2.01 8.66
CA ARG A 342 25.84 2.51 10.04
C ARG A 342 25.95 4.04 10.13
N ASN A 343 26.36 4.72 9.04
CA ASN A 343 26.64 6.17 9.06
C ASN A 343 25.53 7.05 8.47
N ALA A 344 24.37 6.49 8.11
CA ALA A 344 23.24 7.28 7.59
C ALA A 344 22.59 8.21 8.64
N ALA A 345 23.11 8.24 9.87
CA ALA A 345 22.71 9.16 10.92
C ALA A 345 23.52 10.49 10.95
N GLU A 346 24.54 10.66 10.09
CA GLU A 346 25.45 11.82 10.10
C GLU A 346 25.62 12.51 8.72
N MET A 347 24.65 12.43 7.81
CA MET A 347 24.68 13.27 6.59
C MET A 347 24.07 14.65 6.87
N PHE A 348 24.92 15.68 6.92
CA PHE A 348 24.53 17.09 6.99
C PHE A 348 23.88 17.56 5.68
N SER A 349 23.12 18.67 5.75
CA SER A 349 22.19 19.13 4.71
C SER A 349 22.82 19.53 3.37
N GLU A 350 24.16 19.61 3.27
CA GLU A 350 24.86 20.04 2.06
C GLU A 350 25.09 18.90 1.05
N ASP A 351 25.17 17.64 1.49
CA ASP A 351 25.35 16.49 0.58
C ASP A 351 24.09 16.13 -0.24
N LEU A 352 22.92 16.60 0.21
CA LEU A 352 21.65 16.42 -0.49
C LEU A 352 21.48 17.36 -1.70
N GLU A 353 22.18 18.50 -1.76
CA GLU A 353 22.14 19.38 -2.93
C GLU A 353 23.00 18.86 -4.09
N PHE A 354 24.14 18.21 -3.80
CA PHE A 354 25.01 17.65 -4.84
C PHE A 354 24.35 16.46 -5.55
N SER A 355 23.67 15.57 -4.81
CA SER A 355 22.93 14.44 -5.42
C SER A 355 21.64 14.86 -6.14
N ARG A 356 21.05 16.01 -5.78
CA ARG A 356 19.86 16.55 -6.49
C ARG A 356 20.20 17.20 -7.83
N ARG A 357 21.42 17.72 -8.01
CA ARG A 357 21.87 18.30 -9.29
C ARG A 357 22.46 17.27 -10.27
N ALA A 358 22.94 16.12 -9.78
CA ALA A 358 23.56 15.09 -10.63
C ALA A 358 22.55 14.16 -11.37
N ASN A 359 21.25 14.22 -11.06
CA ASN A 359 20.22 13.36 -11.69
C ASN A 359 19.21 14.11 -12.58
N ILE A 360 19.51 15.34 -12.98
CA ILE A 360 18.78 16.03 -14.05
C ILE A 360 19.80 16.47 -15.10
N SER A 361 20.19 15.52 -15.95
CA SER A 361 20.64 15.68 -17.35
C SER A 361 21.60 14.54 -17.69
N LYS A 362 21.10 13.57 -18.47
CA LYS A 362 21.81 12.87 -19.55
C LYS A 362 21.00 11.67 -20.00
N SER A 363 20.11 11.94 -20.96
CA SER A 363 19.62 11.04 -22.02
C SER A 363 18.44 11.80 -22.65
N TYR A 364 18.49 12.39 -23.85
CA TYR A 364 19.19 12.04 -25.09
C TYR A 364 19.39 13.32 -25.94
N ILE A 365 20.58 13.50 -26.51
CA ILE A 365 20.82 14.23 -27.76
C ILE A 365 21.70 13.32 -28.63
N THR A 366 21.49 13.41 -29.94
CA THR A 366 22.12 12.72 -31.10
C THR A 366 21.41 11.43 -31.51
N ASN A 367 20.92 11.26 -32.74
CA ASN A 367 20.88 12.10 -33.96
C ASN A 367 19.53 11.94 -34.64
#